data_AF-A0A640KBP9-F1
#
_entry.id   AF-A0A640KBP9-F1
#
_cell.length_a   1.000
_cell.length_b   1.000
_cell.length_c   1.000
_cell.angle_alpha   90.00
_cell.angle_beta   90.00
_cell.angle_gamma   90.00
#
_symmetry.space_group_name_H-M   'P 1'
#
loop_
_entity.id
_entity.type
_entity.pdbx_description
1 polymer ?
#
loop_
_entity_poly.entity_id
_entity_poly.type
_entity_poly.pdbx_seq_one_letter_code
_entity_poly.pdbx_strand_id
1 'polypeptide(L)'
;MRVSRPPRMPPSLTCLPAISSCHLPRVYPSSSQISPRVPVRASTFRRHRQEHQQYKLPSRPHHVTVTVSVSLSLSFSSHCIQKMNAADQAFMASLDAKPGVHQLPSGMRFKVLKKVVDTASTKSPNVSDACSVHYHGTLTSGKVFDSSMDRGHPTTFAPNQVIKGWTEALQYMVEGEEWEVYLPPDLAYGTRGAGGVIPPNAALVFKIHLLKVLQGGKAGADGHKKLEQALSKTYAEL
;
A
#
# COMPACT_ATOMS: atom_id res chain seq x y z
N MET A 1 24.13 -14.04 -57.81
CA MET A 1 25.57 -14.15 -57.48
C MET A 1 26.00 -12.79 -56.94
N ARG A 2 26.58 -12.54 -55.76
CA ARG A 2 27.22 -13.31 -54.69
C ARG A 2 26.95 -12.51 -53.39
N VAL A 3 26.62 -13.22 -52.32
CA VAL A 3 26.36 -12.67 -50.98
C VAL A 3 27.70 -12.61 -50.23
N SER A 4 28.12 -11.44 -49.76
CA SER A 4 29.35 -11.27 -48.98
C SER A 4 29.03 -11.36 -47.48
N ARG A 5 29.47 -12.45 -46.85
CA ARG A 5 29.32 -12.72 -45.41
C ARG A 5 30.31 -11.89 -44.56
N PRO A 6 29.97 -11.57 -43.30
CA PRO A 6 30.91 -10.95 -42.35
C PRO A 6 31.93 -11.97 -41.80
N PRO A 7 33.11 -11.52 -41.32
CA PRO A 7 34.14 -12.39 -40.77
C PRO A 7 33.78 -12.90 -39.37
N ARG A 8 34.09 -14.18 -39.14
CA ARG A 8 33.92 -14.95 -37.91
C ARG A 8 35.29 -15.55 -37.57
N MET A 9 35.79 -15.40 -36.34
CA MET A 9 36.80 -16.24 -35.65
C MET A 9 37.05 -15.68 -34.22
N PRO A 10 37.67 -16.42 -33.27
CA PRO A 10 37.45 -17.83 -32.89
C PRO A 10 37.31 -17.98 -31.34
N PRO A 11 36.97 -19.18 -30.82
CA PRO A 11 36.86 -19.46 -29.39
C PRO A 11 38.19 -19.91 -28.77
N SER A 12 38.52 -19.44 -27.56
CA SER A 12 39.61 -19.99 -26.75
C SER A 12 39.05 -20.83 -25.59
N LEU A 13 39.23 -22.14 -25.72
CA LEU A 13 39.46 -23.13 -24.67
C LEU A 13 40.51 -22.59 -23.64
N THR A 14 40.63 -22.97 -22.37
CA THR A 14 40.55 -24.29 -21.73
C THR A 14 40.81 -24.13 -20.20
N CYS A 15 40.40 -25.15 -19.41
CA CYS A 15 41.03 -25.68 -18.18
C CYS A 15 40.90 -25.01 -16.78
N LEU A 16 40.02 -25.64 -15.97
CA LEU A 16 40.15 -26.16 -14.58
C LEU A 16 41.58 -26.20 -13.93
N PRO A 17 41.76 -26.17 -12.57
CA PRO A 17 41.19 -27.19 -11.66
C PRO A 17 40.77 -26.74 -10.24
N ALA A 18 40.35 -27.76 -9.47
CA ALA A 18 39.65 -27.77 -8.21
C ALA A 18 40.55 -27.78 -6.94
N ILE A 19 39.87 -27.90 -5.79
CA ILE A 19 40.33 -28.39 -4.47
C ILE A 19 40.82 -27.29 -3.51
N SER A 20 40.08 -27.05 -2.42
CA SER A 20 40.57 -27.47 -1.09
C SER A 20 39.50 -27.31 -0.01
N SER A 21 39.18 -28.45 0.58
CA SER A 21 38.38 -28.64 1.79
C SER A 21 39.18 -28.14 3.00
N CYS A 22 38.63 -27.21 3.78
CA CYS A 22 39.09 -26.96 5.13
C CYS A 22 38.02 -27.40 6.12
N HIS A 23 38.15 -28.66 6.53
CA HIS A 23 37.59 -29.24 7.74
C HIS A 23 38.46 -28.79 8.91
N LEU A 24 37.88 -28.48 10.08
CA LEU A 24 38.38 -28.90 11.40
C LEU A 24 37.37 -28.49 12.52
N PRO A 25 37.39 -29.16 13.69
CA PRO A 25 36.27 -29.35 14.61
C PRO A 25 36.43 -28.66 15.97
N ARG A 26 35.34 -28.61 16.77
CA ARG A 26 35.32 -28.74 18.25
C ARG A 26 33.86 -28.62 18.73
N VAL A 27 33.20 -29.69 19.15
CA VAL A 27 33.18 -30.29 20.51
C VAL A 27 32.81 -29.29 21.62
N TYR A 28 31.64 -29.58 22.20
CA TYR A 28 30.90 -28.99 23.32
C TYR A 28 31.71 -28.70 24.60
N PRO A 29 31.13 -27.90 25.52
CA PRO A 29 30.69 -28.54 26.76
C PRO A 29 29.29 -28.14 27.27
N SER A 30 28.73 -29.12 27.95
CA SER A 30 27.65 -29.09 28.96
C SER A 30 27.72 -27.91 29.94
N SER A 31 26.56 -27.32 30.25
CA SER A 31 26.25 -26.84 31.61
C SER A 31 24.75 -26.63 31.78
N SER A 32 24.13 -27.60 32.45
CA SER A 32 22.95 -27.44 33.30
C SER A 32 23.07 -26.24 34.25
N GLN A 33 22.09 -25.31 34.25
CA GLN A 33 21.54 -24.58 35.41
C GLN A 33 20.21 -23.92 34.97
N ILE A 34 19.06 -24.51 35.32
CA ILE A 34 18.18 -24.07 36.42
C ILE A 34 17.93 -22.55 36.39
N SER A 35 16.75 -22.16 35.88
CA SER A 35 16.12 -20.87 36.20
C SER A 35 14.79 -21.13 36.91
N PRO A 36 14.48 -20.39 37.98
CA PRO A 36 13.34 -20.67 38.84
C PRO A 36 12.00 -20.30 38.19
N ARG A 37 11.00 -21.16 38.43
CA ARG A 37 9.59 -20.91 38.12
C ARG A 37 9.13 -19.65 38.85
N VAL A 38 8.73 -18.65 38.09
CA VAL A 38 7.93 -17.53 38.61
C VAL A 38 6.54 -18.09 38.95
N PRO A 39 6.05 -17.93 40.20
CA PRO A 39 4.68 -18.32 40.52
C PRO A 39 3.71 -17.32 39.89
N VAL A 40 2.92 -17.79 38.91
CA VAL A 40 1.77 -17.06 38.39
C VAL A 40 0.72 -17.02 39.50
N ARG A 41 0.59 -15.83 40.12
CA ARG A 41 -0.41 -15.55 41.13
C ARG A 41 -1.78 -15.64 40.45
N ALA A 42 -2.55 -16.67 40.78
CA ALA A 42 -3.95 -16.79 40.39
C ALA A 42 -4.72 -15.60 40.98
N SER A 43 -4.98 -14.58 40.16
CA SER A 43 -5.97 -13.56 40.49
C SER A 43 -7.31 -14.25 40.53
N THR A 44 -7.91 -14.28 41.71
CA THR A 44 -9.28 -14.72 41.96
C THR A 44 -10.21 -14.02 40.97
N PHE A 45 -10.71 -14.79 40.01
CA PHE A 45 -11.80 -14.39 39.14
C PHE A 45 -13.03 -14.22 40.04
N ARG A 46 -13.26 -13.00 40.51
CA ARG A 46 -14.48 -12.59 41.18
C ARG A 46 -15.58 -12.77 40.15
N ARG A 47 -16.29 -13.91 40.18
CA ARG A 47 -17.52 -14.11 39.43
C ARG A 47 -18.41 -12.90 39.73
N HIS A 48 -18.53 -12.00 38.77
CA HIS A 48 -19.54 -10.98 38.83
C HIS A 48 -20.86 -11.74 38.75
N ARG A 49 -21.49 -11.92 39.90
CA ARG A 49 -22.85 -12.46 40.01
C ARG A 49 -23.71 -11.48 39.22
N GLN A 50 -24.01 -11.82 37.98
CA GLN A 50 -25.09 -11.16 37.24
C GLN A 50 -26.33 -11.30 38.12
N GLU A 51 -26.74 -10.18 38.72
CA GLU A 51 -28.08 -10.07 39.23
C GLU A 51 -29.00 -10.20 38.02
N HIS A 52 -29.58 -11.39 37.87
CA HIS A 52 -30.77 -11.57 37.07
C HIS A 52 -31.88 -10.78 37.75
N GLN A 53 -31.94 -9.49 37.47
CA GLN A 53 -33.06 -8.65 37.82
C GLN A 53 -34.22 -9.15 36.95
N GLN A 54 -34.98 -10.08 37.50
CA GLN A 54 -36.16 -10.65 36.86
C GLN A 54 -37.24 -9.57 36.84
N TYR A 55 -37.24 -8.76 35.78
CA TYR A 55 -38.29 -7.78 35.52
C TYR A 55 -39.60 -8.52 35.29
N LYS A 56 -40.46 -8.48 36.31
CA LYS A 56 -41.82 -9.04 36.28
C LYS A 56 -42.68 -8.09 35.44
N LEU A 57 -43.01 -8.49 34.21
CA LEU A 57 -43.91 -7.74 33.33
C LEU A 57 -45.35 -7.83 33.87
N PRO A 58 -46.02 -6.71 34.19
CA PRO A 58 -47.45 -6.72 34.48
C PRO A 58 -48.26 -6.84 33.19
N SER A 59 -49.28 -7.69 33.24
CA SER A 59 -50.14 -8.05 32.12
C SER A 59 -51.33 -7.10 31.92
N ARG A 60 -51.35 -6.43 30.75
CA ARG A 60 -52.49 -5.90 29.94
C ARG A 60 -53.25 -4.66 30.50
N PRO A 61 -54.00 -3.88 29.67
CA PRO A 61 -54.31 -4.03 28.23
C PRO A 61 -54.16 -2.75 27.32
N HIS A 62 -54.13 -2.98 26.00
CA HIS A 62 -54.45 -2.07 24.86
C HIS A 62 -53.74 -0.70 24.68
N HIS A 63 -52.59 -0.70 24.00
CA HIS A 63 -52.28 0.18 22.85
C HIS A 63 -51.04 -0.38 22.13
N VAL A 64 -51.16 -0.83 20.89
CA VAL A 64 -50.02 -1.33 20.10
C VAL A 64 -49.25 -0.12 19.58
N THR A 65 -48.30 0.37 20.36
CA THR A 65 -47.37 1.40 19.90
C THR A 65 -46.07 0.69 19.49
N VAL A 66 -45.87 0.50 18.19
CA VAL A 66 -44.62 -0.05 17.64
C VAL A 66 -43.57 1.05 17.70
N THR A 67 -42.85 1.15 18.81
CA THR A 67 -41.65 1.98 18.89
C THR A 67 -40.53 1.27 18.15
N VAL A 68 -40.28 1.69 16.91
CA VAL A 68 -39.09 1.31 16.15
C VAL A 68 -37.90 2.03 16.80
N SER A 69 -37.28 1.40 17.81
CA SER A 69 -35.99 1.84 18.33
C SER A 69 -34.94 1.61 17.25
N VAL A 70 -34.64 2.66 16.49
CA VAL A 70 -33.44 2.71 15.65
C VAL A 70 -32.25 2.84 16.60
N SER A 71 -31.76 1.70 17.07
CA SER A 71 -30.49 1.59 17.78
C SER A 71 -29.38 1.92 16.79
N LEU A 72 -29.04 3.20 16.68
CA LEU A 72 -27.88 3.67 15.91
C LEU A 72 -26.62 3.24 16.66
N SER A 73 -26.26 1.96 16.52
CA SER A 73 -24.94 1.46 16.89
C SER A 73 -23.92 2.08 15.95
N LEU A 74 -23.45 3.29 16.26
CA LEU A 74 -22.23 3.85 15.68
C LEU A 74 -21.05 2.96 16.11
N SER A 75 -20.85 1.85 15.40
CA SER A 75 -19.52 1.26 15.29
C SER A 75 -18.69 2.23 14.43
N PHE A 76 -18.17 3.29 15.04
CA PHE A 76 -17.01 3.97 14.49
C PHE A 76 -15.88 2.96 14.59
N SER A 77 -15.62 2.24 13.50
CA SER A 77 -14.41 1.45 13.36
C SER A 77 -13.23 2.43 13.50
N SER A 78 -12.68 2.51 14.70
CA SER A 78 -11.44 3.22 15.00
C SER A 78 -10.29 2.56 14.24
N HIS A 79 -10.21 2.84 12.94
CA HIS A 79 -8.91 2.88 12.28
C HIS A 79 -8.15 3.96 13.02
N CYS A 80 -7.11 3.57 13.74
CA CYS A 80 -6.21 4.50 14.39
C CYS A 80 -5.52 5.33 13.31
N ILE A 81 -6.16 6.41 12.86
CA ILE A 81 -5.55 7.40 11.98
C ILE A 81 -4.30 7.87 12.69
N GLN A 82 -3.15 7.49 12.15
CA GLN A 82 -1.87 7.84 12.72
C GLN A 82 -1.77 9.37 12.66
N LYS A 83 -1.46 10.00 13.81
CA LYS A 83 -1.54 11.46 13.97
C LYS A 83 -0.50 12.13 13.06
N MET A 84 -0.97 12.60 11.92
CA MET A 84 -0.26 13.46 10.98
C MET A 84 0.04 14.82 11.63
N ASN A 85 1.09 15.51 11.18
CA ASN A 85 1.33 16.88 11.64
C ASN A 85 0.19 17.83 11.20
N ALA A 86 -0.02 18.93 11.94
CA ALA A 86 -1.17 19.80 11.70
C ALA A 86 -1.19 20.43 10.30
N ALA A 87 -0.01 20.75 9.74
CA ALA A 87 0.12 21.33 8.41
C ALA A 87 -0.33 20.34 7.31
N ASP A 88 0.14 19.10 7.40
CA ASP A 88 -0.22 18.02 6.48
C ASP A 88 -1.70 17.65 6.64
N GLN A 89 -2.24 17.69 7.85
CA GLN A 89 -3.67 17.48 8.09
C GLN A 89 -4.53 18.55 7.42
N ALA A 90 -4.16 19.82 7.57
CA ALA A 90 -4.84 20.91 6.87
C ALA A 90 -4.71 20.77 5.35
N PHE A 91 -3.52 20.40 4.86
CA PHE A 91 -3.29 20.17 3.44
C PHE A 91 -4.19 19.06 2.90
N MET A 92 -4.19 17.87 3.53
CA MET A 92 -5.01 16.73 3.10
C MET A 92 -6.50 17.04 3.18
N ALA A 93 -6.96 17.77 4.20
CA ALA A 93 -8.35 18.21 4.30
C ALA A 93 -8.72 19.21 3.18
N SER A 94 -7.79 20.09 2.78
CA SER A 94 -8.03 21.03 1.68
C SER A 94 -8.16 20.35 0.32
N LEU A 95 -7.64 19.13 0.16
CA LEU A 95 -7.70 18.40 -1.11
C LEU A 95 -9.13 17.98 -1.47
N ASP A 96 -9.99 17.74 -0.48
CA ASP A 96 -11.38 17.32 -0.70
C ASP A 96 -12.22 18.41 -1.39
N ALA A 97 -11.79 19.67 -1.29
CA ALA A 97 -12.41 20.81 -1.98
C ALA A 97 -11.84 21.05 -3.38
N LYS A 98 -10.73 20.40 -3.77
CA LYS A 98 -10.08 20.64 -5.06
C LYS A 98 -10.77 19.84 -6.17
N PRO A 99 -11.06 20.45 -7.33
CA PRO A 99 -11.69 19.75 -8.44
C PRO A 99 -10.79 18.66 -9.00
N GLY A 100 -11.38 17.50 -9.30
CA GLY A 100 -10.70 16.32 -9.85
C GLY A 100 -9.89 15.51 -8.84
N VAL A 101 -9.94 15.85 -7.54
CA VAL A 101 -9.39 15.00 -6.50
C VAL A 101 -10.48 14.03 -6.01
N HIS A 102 -10.15 12.75 -5.98
CA HIS A 102 -11.03 11.69 -5.49
C HIS A 102 -10.38 10.99 -4.31
N GLN A 103 -11.18 10.63 -3.32
CA GLN A 103 -10.74 9.89 -2.13
C GLN A 103 -11.18 8.43 -2.22
N LEU A 104 -10.25 7.53 -1.94
CA LEU A 104 -10.50 6.10 -1.85
C LEU A 104 -10.81 5.66 -0.41
N PRO A 105 -11.46 4.50 -0.22
CA PRO A 105 -11.75 3.96 1.11
C PRO A 105 -10.52 3.77 2.01
N SER A 106 -9.33 3.57 1.42
CA SER A 106 -8.06 3.48 2.15
C SER A 106 -7.60 4.80 2.77
N GLY A 107 -8.22 5.92 2.42
CA GLY A 107 -7.79 7.27 2.79
C GLY A 107 -6.79 7.91 1.81
N MET A 108 -6.32 7.16 0.80
CA MET A 108 -5.56 7.72 -0.32
C MET A 108 -6.44 8.69 -1.11
N ARG A 109 -5.87 9.82 -1.51
CA ARG A 109 -6.49 10.72 -2.48
C ARG A 109 -5.66 10.72 -3.76
N PHE A 110 -6.30 10.94 -4.88
CA PHE A 110 -5.60 11.04 -6.16
C PHE A 110 -6.31 11.96 -7.13
N LYS A 111 -5.58 12.40 -8.13
CA LYS A 111 -6.05 13.16 -9.28
C LYS A 111 -5.45 12.56 -10.54
N VAL A 112 -6.28 12.31 -11.54
CA VAL A 112 -5.80 11.85 -12.84
C VAL A 112 -5.29 13.05 -13.63
N LEU A 113 -4.02 13.05 -14.01
CA LEU A 113 -3.39 14.11 -14.81
C LEU A 113 -3.48 13.78 -16.30
N LYS A 114 -3.27 12.52 -16.66
CA LYS A 114 -3.37 12.03 -18.04
C LYS A 114 -4.13 10.71 -18.07
N LYS A 115 -5.28 10.75 -18.75
CA LYS A 115 -6.12 9.57 -19.03
C LYS A 115 -5.66 8.87 -20.30
N VAL A 116 -5.91 7.56 -20.36
CA VAL A 116 -5.81 6.77 -21.59
C VAL A 116 -7.23 6.36 -21.99
N VAL A 117 -7.63 6.73 -23.21
CA VAL A 117 -9.01 6.52 -23.71
C VAL A 117 -9.21 5.11 -24.25
N ASP A 118 -8.20 4.55 -24.93
CA ASP A 118 -8.25 3.19 -25.44
C ASP A 118 -7.49 2.25 -24.51
N THR A 119 -8.22 1.57 -23.64
CA THR A 119 -7.66 0.59 -22.70
C THR A 119 -7.57 -0.81 -23.30
N ALA A 120 -8.10 -1.06 -24.51
CA ALA A 120 -8.25 -2.41 -25.05
C ALA A 120 -6.90 -3.08 -25.34
N SER A 121 -5.89 -2.29 -25.71
CA SER A 121 -4.52 -2.75 -26.00
C SER A 121 -3.54 -2.55 -24.84
N THR A 122 -4.00 -1.94 -23.74
CA THR A 122 -3.16 -1.57 -22.59
C THR A 122 -3.23 -2.60 -21.47
N LYS A 123 -2.20 -2.58 -20.61
CA LYS A 123 -2.15 -3.43 -19.43
C LYS A 123 -2.28 -2.61 -18.15
N SER A 124 -2.79 -3.27 -17.11
CA SER A 124 -2.66 -2.83 -15.72
C SER A 124 -1.81 -3.86 -14.97
N PRO A 125 -0.90 -3.46 -14.07
CA PRO A 125 -0.03 -4.41 -13.40
C PRO A 125 -0.76 -5.24 -12.34
N ASN A 126 -0.30 -6.48 -12.16
CA ASN A 126 -0.57 -7.26 -10.95
C ASN A 126 0.44 -6.88 -9.86
N VAL A 127 0.21 -7.38 -8.64
CA VAL A 127 0.99 -7.03 -7.45
C VAL A 127 2.49 -7.37 -7.57
N SER A 128 2.84 -8.38 -8.36
CA SER A 128 4.22 -8.84 -8.59
C SER A 128 4.85 -8.32 -9.88
N ASP A 129 4.09 -7.61 -10.72
CA ASP A 129 4.52 -7.28 -12.07
C ASP A 129 5.46 -6.09 -12.08
N ALA A 130 6.62 -6.24 -12.73
CA ALA A 130 7.58 -5.16 -12.87
C ALA A 130 7.05 -4.08 -13.81
N CYS A 131 7.05 -2.82 -13.36
CA CYS A 131 6.55 -1.67 -14.08
C CYS A 131 7.65 -0.64 -14.27
N SER A 132 7.78 -0.09 -15.48
CA SER A 132 8.62 1.06 -15.75
C SER A 132 7.81 2.33 -15.50
N VAL A 133 8.29 3.19 -14.60
CA VAL A 133 7.59 4.40 -14.19
C VAL A 133 8.51 5.60 -14.15
N HIS A 134 7.94 6.76 -14.49
CA HIS A 134 8.47 8.05 -14.10
C HIS A 134 7.73 8.55 -12.87
N TYR A 135 8.45 9.21 -11.95
CA TYR A 135 7.82 9.77 -10.77
C TYR A 135 8.56 10.99 -10.21
N HIS A 136 7.81 11.77 -9.45
CA HIS A 136 8.30 12.92 -8.71
C HIS A 136 7.61 12.96 -7.35
N GLY A 137 8.38 12.74 -6.29
CA GLY A 137 7.93 12.66 -4.89
C GLY A 137 8.30 13.91 -4.11
N THR A 138 7.31 14.53 -3.50
CA THR A 138 7.43 15.76 -2.72
C THR A 138 6.72 15.66 -1.38
N LEU A 139 7.24 16.36 -0.37
CA LEU A 139 6.50 16.64 0.85
C LEU A 139 5.36 17.64 0.54
N THR A 140 4.36 17.71 1.40
CA THR A 140 3.29 18.74 1.36
C THR A 140 3.82 20.18 1.30
N SER A 141 5.01 20.42 1.83
CA SER A 141 5.72 21.70 1.76
C SER A 141 6.29 22.04 0.38
N GLY A 142 6.22 21.10 -0.58
CA GLY A 142 6.81 21.21 -1.91
C GLY A 142 8.27 20.77 -2.00
N LYS A 143 8.92 20.41 -0.88
CA LYS A 143 10.29 19.90 -0.89
C LYS A 143 10.33 18.54 -1.60
N VAL A 144 11.09 18.45 -2.69
CA VAL A 144 11.39 17.20 -3.39
C VAL A 144 12.29 16.32 -2.52
N PHE A 145 11.94 15.05 -2.38
CA PHE A 145 12.80 14.06 -1.69
C PHE A 145 13.30 12.97 -2.63
N ASP A 146 12.59 12.68 -3.73
CA ASP A 146 12.99 11.69 -4.72
C ASP A 146 12.31 11.96 -6.06
N SER A 147 13.04 11.85 -7.18
CA SER A 147 12.49 11.93 -8.52
C SER A 147 13.31 11.14 -9.53
N SER A 148 12.64 10.33 -10.35
CA SER A 148 13.29 9.67 -11.48
C SER A 148 13.46 10.59 -12.69
N MET A 149 12.66 11.66 -12.78
CA MET A 149 12.79 12.69 -13.83
C MET A 149 14.12 13.42 -13.68
N ASP A 150 14.48 13.81 -12.46
CA ASP A 150 15.75 14.49 -12.15
C ASP A 150 16.97 13.59 -12.41
N ARG A 151 16.79 12.26 -12.33
CA ARG A 151 17.83 11.28 -12.70
C ARG A 151 17.93 11.03 -14.21
N GLY A 152 16.96 11.51 -15.00
CA GLY A 152 16.96 11.40 -16.45
C GLY A 152 16.60 10.02 -17.02
N HIS A 153 16.21 9.05 -16.19
CA HIS A 153 15.78 7.74 -16.67
C HIS A 153 14.64 7.14 -15.82
N PRO A 154 13.74 6.32 -16.42
CA PRO A 154 12.70 5.63 -15.67
C PRO A 154 13.28 4.71 -14.60
N THR A 155 12.46 4.40 -13.59
CA THR A 155 12.80 3.39 -12.58
C THR A 155 11.82 2.24 -12.67
N THR A 156 12.31 1.02 -12.40
CA THR A 156 11.48 -0.19 -12.44
C THR A 156 11.08 -0.58 -11.02
N PHE A 157 9.78 -0.71 -10.77
CA PHE A 157 9.25 -1.17 -9.49
C PHE A 157 8.15 -2.20 -9.71
N ALA A 158 8.05 -3.17 -8.80
CA ALA A 158 6.86 -4.00 -8.67
C ALA A 158 5.97 -3.47 -7.53
N PRO A 159 4.62 -3.51 -7.64
CA PRO A 159 3.73 -2.97 -6.60
C PRO A 159 3.98 -3.55 -5.19
N ASN A 160 4.47 -4.78 -5.06
CA ASN A 160 4.81 -5.40 -3.77
C ASN A 160 6.12 -4.93 -3.13
N GLN A 161 6.94 -4.14 -3.83
CA GLN A 161 8.25 -3.68 -3.35
C GLN A 161 8.23 -2.22 -2.87
N VAL A 162 7.08 -1.56 -2.98
CA VAL A 162 6.90 -0.14 -2.72
C VAL A 162 5.94 0.08 -1.54
N ILE A 163 5.80 1.33 -1.11
CA ILE A 163 4.87 1.71 -0.03
C ILE A 163 3.42 1.35 -0.40
N LYS A 164 2.59 1.10 0.62
CA LYS A 164 1.21 0.60 0.45
C LYS A 164 0.37 1.46 -0.50
N GLY A 165 0.51 2.78 -0.42
CA GLY A 165 -0.20 3.71 -1.30
C GLY A 165 0.19 3.56 -2.78
N TRP A 166 1.47 3.32 -3.06
CA TRP A 166 1.93 3.00 -4.42
C TRP A 166 1.42 1.63 -4.89
N THR A 167 1.44 0.63 -4.01
CA THR A 167 0.89 -0.70 -4.31
C THR A 167 -0.57 -0.61 -4.73
N GLU A 168 -1.35 0.23 -4.05
CA GLU A 168 -2.75 0.46 -4.36
C GLU A 168 -2.91 1.26 -5.66
N ALA A 169 -2.24 2.40 -5.80
CA ALA A 169 -2.34 3.27 -6.98
C ALA A 169 -2.00 2.53 -8.28
N LEU A 170 -0.86 1.83 -8.33
CA LEU A 170 -0.41 1.12 -9.52
C LEU A 170 -1.39 0.05 -9.97
N GLN A 171 -2.14 -0.58 -9.05
CA GLN A 171 -3.12 -1.61 -9.39
C GLN A 171 -4.39 -1.05 -10.06
N TYR A 172 -4.68 0.24 -9.88
CA TYR A 172 -5.78 0.94 -10.54
C TYR A 172 -5.35 1.62 -11.84
N MET A 173 -4.08 1.99 -11.94
CA MET A 173 -3.50 2.62 -13.13
C MET A 173 -3.37 1.66 -14.31
N VAL A 174 -3.38 2.26 -15.49
CA VAL A 174 -3.15 1.62 -16.78
C VAL A 174 -1.91 2.21 -17.47
N GLU A 175 -1.23 1.43 -18.29
CA GLU A 175 -0.10 1.89 -19.10
C GLU A 175 -0.43 3.18 -19.87
N GLY A 176 0.46 4.17 -19.76
CA GLY A 176 0.35 5.49 -20.39
C GLY A 176 -0.33 6.56 -19.53
N GLU A 177 -0.90 6.18 -18.38
CA GLU A 177 -1.57 7.11 -17.48
C GLU A 177 -0.61 7.84 -16.54
N GLU A 178 -0.98 9.07 -16.21
CA GLU A 178 -0.26 9.89 -15.24
C GLU A 178 -1.21 10.36 -14.14
N TRP A 179 -0.86 10.08 -12.90
CA TRP A 179 -1.67 10.36 -11.72
C TRP A 179 -0.86 11.17 -10.71
N GLU A 180 -1.51 12.09 -10.02
CA GLU A 180 -1.01 12.72 -8.82
C GLU A 180 -1.69 12.07 -7.61
N VAL A 181 -0.93 11.38 -6.78
CA VAL A 181 -1.43 10.68 -5.59
C VAL A 181 -0.97 11.38 -4.32
N TYR A 182 -1.86 11.43 -3.35
CA TYR A 182 -1.67 12.06 -2.06
C TYR A 182 -1.85 11.00 -0.97
N LEU A 183 -0.76 10.71 -0.28
CA LEU A 183 -0.66 9.58 0.63
C LEU A 183 -0.63 10.05 2.08
N PRO A 184 -1.60 9.63 2.92
CA PRO A 184 -1.46 9.78 4.37
C PRO A 184 -0.30 8.91 4.89
N PRO A 185 0.23 9.21 6.09
CA PRO A 185 1.39 8.50 6.63
C PRO A 185 1.22 6.98 6.73
N ASP A 186 0.00 6.51 7.00
CA ASP A 186 -0.37 5.08 7.16
C ASP A 186 -0.15 4.27 5.87
N LEU A 187 -0.25 4.95 4.71
CA LEU A 187 -0.02 4.39 3.38
C LEU A 187 1.40 4.68 2.85
N ALA A 188 2.21 5.39 3.64
CA ALA A 188 3.57 5.79 3.33
C ALA A 188 4.58 5.22 4.35
N TYR A 189 5.35 6.08 5.03
CA TYR A 189 6.42 5.68 5.97
C TYR A 189 6.02 5.74 7.46
N GLY A 190 4.77 6.11 7.77
CA GLY A 190 4.23 6.13 9.13
C GLY A 190 5.04 6.97 10.12
N THR A 191 5.04 6.56 11.39
CA THR A 191 5.75 7.23 12.49
C THR A 191 7.28 7.17 12.38
N ARG A 192 7.84 6.30 11.55
CA ARG A 192 9.29 6.15 11.42
C ARG A 192 9.90 7.22 10.51
N GLY A 193 9.15 7.69 9.51
CA GLY A 193 9.74 8.46 8.42
C GLY A 193 10.80 7.66 7.64
N ALA A 194 11.62 8.32 6.84
CA ALA A 194 12.67 7.66 6.05
C ALA A 194 13.89 8.57 5.77
N GLY A 195 15.08 7.98 5.87
CA GLY A 195 16.33 8.53 5.33
C GLY A 195 16.76 9.91 5.83
N GLY A 196 16.17 10.42 6.92
CA GLY A 196 16.37 11.80 7.38
C GLY A 196 15.77 12.89 6.48
N VAL A 197 15.19 12.51 5.34
CA VAL A 197 14.53 13.42 4.38
C VAL A 197 13.02 13.45 4.54
N ILE A 198 12.42 12.33 4.91
CA ILE A 198 10.98 12.19 5.16
C ILE A 198 10.74 12.16 6.68
N PRO A 199 10.08 13.17 7.25
CA PRO A 199 9.84 13.20 8.69
C PRO A 199 8.79 12.15 9.13
N PRO A 200 8.76 11.80 10.43
CA PRO A 200 7.67 11.03 11.02
C PRO A 200 6.28 11.58 10.71
N ASN A 201 5.33 10.69 10.43
CA ASN A 201 3.92 11.01 10.17
C ASN A 201 3.69 12.05 9.04
N ALA A 202 4.61 12.12 8.08
CA ALA A 202 4.47 13.00 6.93
C ALA A 202 3.47 12.47 5.90
N ALA A 203 2.63 13.35 5.37
CA ALA A 203 1.91 13.07 4.12
C ALA A 203 2.83 13.31 2.92
N LEU A 204 2.66 12.51 1.87
CA LEU A 204 3.47 12.58 0.67
C LEU A 204 2.61 12.87 -0.56
N VAL A 205 3.18 13.59 -1.51
CA VAL A 205 2.58 13.84 -2.82
C VAL A 205 3.49 13.25 -3.89
N PHE A 206 2.95 12.37 -4.73
CA PHE A 206 3.67 11.78 -5.84
C PHE A 206 2.94 12.06 -7.16
N LYS A 207 3.68 12.51 -8.16
CA LYS A 207 3.26 12.40 -9.56
C LYS A 207 3.85 11.13 -10.12
N ILE A 208 3.04 10.25 -10.65
CA ILE A 208 3.42 8.92 -11.15
C ILE A 208 2.93 8.82 -12.58
N HIS A 209 3.85 8.54 -13.51
CA HIS A 209 3.54 8.22 -14.90
C HIS A 209 3.92 6.75 -15.13
N LEU A 210 2.89 5.92 -15.32
CA LEU A 210 3.08 4.51 -15.62
C LEU A 210 3.40 4.36 -17.11
N LEU A 211 4.66 4.10 -17.44
CA LEU A 211 5.08 4.03 -18.84
C LEU A 211 4.72 2.67 -19.45
N LYS A 212 5.05 1.59 -18.73
CA LYS A 212 4.91 0.22 -19.24
C LYS A 212 4.91 -0.81 -18.14
N VAL A 213 4.11 -1.87 -18.30
CA VAL A 213 4.16 -3.12 -17.54
C VAL A 213 5.08 -4.09 -18.28
N LEU A 214 6.24 -4.37 -17.70
CA LEU A 214 7.31 -5.13 -18.33
C LEU A 214 7.05 -6.64 -18.37
N GLN A 215 6.35 -7.16 -17.36
CA GLN A 215 6.05 -8.59 -17.23
C GLN A 215 4.61 -8.78 -16.77
N GLY A 216 3.94 -9.77 -17.33
CA GLY A 216 2.54 -10.07 -16.97
C GLY A 216 1.58 -8.97 -17.41
N GLY A 217 0.81 -8.48 -16.45
CA GLY A 217 -0.29 -7.54 -16.60
C GLY A 217 -1.64 -8.23 -16.77
N LYS A 218 -2.66 -7.64 -16.14
CA LYS A 218 -4.08 -7.87 -16.45
C LYS A 218 -4.54 -6.87 -17.53
N ALA A 219 -5.73 -7.06 -18.09
CA ALA A 219 -6.26 -6.11 -19.06
C ALA A 219 -6.40 -4.72 -18.40
N GLY A 220 -6.09 -3.65 -19.12
CA GLY A 220 -6.22 -2.29 -18.60
C GLY A 220 -7.63 -2.00 -18.05
N ALA A 221 -8.65 -2.49 -18.75
CA ALA A 221 -10.04 -2.40 -18.32
C ALA A 221 -10.32 -3.00 -16.93
N ASP A 222 -9.59 -4.05 -16.51
CA ASP A 222 -9.75 -4.65 -15.18
C ASP A 222 -9.23 -3.71 -14.08
N GLY A 223 -8.17 -2.93 -14.38
CA GLY A 223 -7.64 -1.91 -13.47
C GLY A 223 -8.67 -0.81 -13.20
N HIS A 224 -9.27 -0.27 -14.27
CA HIS A 224 -10.32 0.73 -14.17
C HIS A 224 -11.57 0.18 -13.48
N LYS A 225 -12.04 -1.02 -13.83
CA LYS A 225 -13.21 -1.63 -13.17
C LYS A 225 -13.04 -1.73 -11.65
N LYS A 226 -11.84 -2.07 -11.17
CA LYS A 226 -11.54 -2.12 -9.73
C LYS A 226 -11.62 -0.74 -9.08
N LEU A 227 -11.15 0.29 -9.78
CA LEU A 227 -11.25 1.68 -9.32
C LEU A 227 -12.71 2.17 -9.29
N GLU A 228 -13.47 1.87 -10.33
CA GLU A 228 -14.89 2.23 -10.43
C GLU A 228 -15.71 1.58 -9.33
N GLN A 229 -15.42 0.32 -8.98
CA GLN A 229 -16.01 -0.36 -7.84
C GLN A 229 -15.65 0.31 -6.51
N ALA A 230 -14.40 0.75 -6.34
CA ALA A 230 -13.96 1.42 -5.12
C ALA A 230 -14.59 2.81 -4.93
N LEU A 231 -14.85 3.54 -6.02
CA LEU A 231 -15.41 4.89 -6.00
C LEU A 231 -16.93 4.94 -6.21
N SER A 232 -17.53 3.85 -6.69
CA SER A 232 -18.91 3.84 -7.20
C SER A 232 -19.16 4.92 -8.27
N LYS A 233 -18.16 5.20 -9.11
CA LYS A 233 -18.17 6.20 -10.20
C LYS A 233 -17.49 5.62 -11.43
N THR A 234 -17.82 6.11 -12.62
CA THR A 234 -17.15 5.66 -13.85
C THR A 234 -15.81 6.37 -14.05
N TYR A 235 -14.85 5.70 -14.70
CA TYR A 235 -13.52 6.29 -14.96
C TYR A 235 -13.60 7.53 -15.87
N ALA A 236 -14.60 7.57 -16.75
CA ALA A 236 -14.86 8.70 -17.64
C ALA A 236 -15.13 10.01 -16.86
N GLU A 237 -15.75 9.92 -15.69
CA GLU A 237 -16.12 11.06 -14.84
C GLU A 237 -15.00 11.59 -13.95
N LEU A 238 -13.86 10.89 -13.88
CA LEU A 238 -12.76 11.22 -12.96
C LEU A 238 -11.92 12.42 -13.35
#